data_AF-A0A7J8BY08-F1
#
_entry.id   AF-A0A7J8BY08-F1
#
_cell.length_a   1.000
_cell.length_b   1.000
_cell.length_c   1.000
_cell.angle_alpha   90.00
_cell.angle_beta   90.00
_cell.angle_gamma   90.00
#
_symmetry.space_group_name_H-M   'P 1'
#
loop_
_entity.id
_entity.type
_entity.pdbx_description
1 polymer ?
#
loop_
_entity_poly.entity_id
_entity_poly.type
_entity_poly.pdbx_seq_one_letter_code
_entity_poly.pdbx_strand_id
1 'polypeptide(L)' 'MALEELMQLVALGYDVFEGRPRLAAWHQRVEAFLGADLCQETHGPILNILEQATNNKLAKPPPEVCSYMLLRISRIP' A
#
# COMPACT_ATOMS: atom_id res chain seq x y z
N MET A 1 5.87 -5.37 -7.37
CA MET A 1 7.20 -5.48 -6.74
C MET A 1 6.94 -5.83 -5.27
N ALA A 2 7.77 -6.70 -4.68
CA ALA A 2 7.39 -7.40 -3.45
C ALA A 2 7.22 -6.49 -2.22
N LEU A 3 7.97 -5.39 -2.11
CA LEU A 3 7.84 -4.46 -0.99
C LEU A 3 6.53 -3.67 -1.08
N GLU A 4 6.22 -3.14 -2.26
CA GLU A 4 5.05 -2.30 -2.53
C GLU A 4 3.74 -3.07 -2.30
N GLU A 5 3.71 -4.34 -2.69
CA GLU A 5 2.56 -5.23 -2.46
C GLU A 5 2.33 -5.48 -0.96
N LEU A 6 3.40 -5.60 -0.16
CA LEU A 6 3.29 -5.71 1.30
C LEU A 6 2.84 -4.39 1.93
N MET A 7 3.40 -3.27 1.49
CA MET A 7 3.07 -1.95 2.02
C MET A 7 1.62 -1.53 1.74
N GLN A 8 1.03 -1.99 0.64
CA GLN A 8 -0.40 -1.79 0.37
C GLN A 8 -1.28 -2.47 1.44
N LEU A 9 -0.90 -3.63 1.95
CA LEU A 9 -1.64 -4.32 3.02
C LEU A 9 -1.43 -3.65 4.37
N VAL A 10 -0.19 -3.24 4.66
CA VAL A 10 0.16 -2.48 5.87
C VAL A 10 -0.65 -1.18 5.94
N ALA A 11 -0.76 -0.46 4.82
CA ALA A 11 -1.57 0.75 4.70
C ALA A 11 -3.06 0.53 4.98
N LEU A 12 -3.55 -0.69 4.83
CA LEU A 12 -4.93 -1.10 5.15
C LEU A 12 -5.07 -1.66 6.58
N GLY A 13 -4.00 -1.60 7.39
CA GLY A 13 -4.00 -2.03 8.78
C GLY A 13 -3.66 -3.52 9.00
N TYR A 14 -3.22 -4.23 7.96
CA TYR A 14 -2.79 -5.63 8.10
C TYR A 14 -1.30 -5.71 8.42
N ASP A 15 -0.96 -6.25 9.60
CA ASP A 15 0.42 -6.54 9.94
C ASP A 15 0.87 -7.84 9.25
N VAL A 16 1.42 -7.70 8.04
CA VAL A 16 1.96 -8.81 7.26
C VAL A 16 3.27 -9.36 7.82
N PHE A 17 3.88 -8.69 8.79
CA PHE A 17 5.15 -9.06 9.41
C PHE A 17 4.96 -9.83 10.73
N GLU A 18 3.78 -9.72 11.36
CA GLU A 18 3.42 -10.44 12.58
C GLU A 18 3.62 -11.96 12.41
N GLY A 19 4.30 -12.59 13.37
CA GLY A 19 4.62 -14.02 13.34
C GLY A 19 5.60 -14.44 12.23
N ARG A 20 6.15 -13.50 11.46
CA ARG A 20 7.08 -13.75 10.33
C ARG A 20 8.43 -13.05 10.54
N PRO A 21 9.25 -13.48 11.53
CA PRO A 21 10.48 -12.78 11.91
C PRO A 21 11.50 -12.64 10.77
N ARG A 22 11.57 -13.62 9.85
CA ARG A 22 12.44 -13.53 8.67
C ARG A 22 11.99 -12.46 7.67
N LEU A 23 10.69 -12.29 7.51
CA LEU A 23 10.12 -11.27 6.62
C LEU A 23 10.28 -9.88 7.23
N ALA A 24 10.02 -9.73 8.54
CA ALA A 24 10.26 -8.50 9.27
C ALA A 24 11.73 -8.06 9.18
N ALA A 25 12.66 -9.00 9.41
CA ALA A 25 14.09 -8.72 9.29
C ALA A 25 14.52 -8.38 7.86
N TRP A 26 13.90 -9.01 6.85
CA TRP A 26 14.13 -8.64 5.45
C TRP A 26 13.65 -7.21 5.16
N HIS A 27 12.43 -6.86 5.59
CA HIS A 27 11.86 -5.52 5.43
C HIS A 27 12.79 -4.45 6.01
N GLN A 28 13.25 -4.64 7.26
CA GLN A 28 14.18 -3.72 7.93
C GLN A 28 15.49 -3.55 7.16
N ARG A 29 16.06 -4.62 6.62
CA ARG A 29 17.29 -4.53 5.82
C ARG A 29 17.08 -3.80 4.50
N VAL A 30 15.93 -3.99 3.87
CA VAL A 30 15.58 -3.31 2.62
C VAL A 30 15.38 -1.81 2.87
N GLU A 31 14.58 -1.43 3.87
CA GLU A 31 14.39 -0.02 4.23
C GLU A 31 15.69 0.65 4.66
N ALA A 32 16.53 -0.02 5.45
CA ALA A 32 17.84 0.51 5.85
C ALA A 32 18.77 0.74 4.65
N PHE A 33 18.69 -0.10 3.62
CA PHE A 33 19.47 0.07 2.39
C PHE A 33 18.93 1.21 1.51
N LEU A 34 17.61 1.33 1.38
CA LEU A 34 16.97 2.37 0.56
C LEU A 34 17.01 3.75 1.22
N GLY A 35 17.01 3.80 2.54
CA GLY A 35 16.96 5.02 3.33
C GLY A 35 15.53 5.42 3.69
N ALA A 36 15.36 5.89 4.93
CA ALA A 36 14.06 6.25 5.48
C ALA A 36 13.35 7.35 4.67
N ASP A 37 14.09 8.34 4.16
CA ASP A 37 13.52 9.47 3.40
C ASP A 37 12.84 8.98 2.11
N LEU A 38 13.52 8.11 1.35
CA LEU A 38 12.98 7.55 0.11
C LEU A 38 11.77 6.65 0.38
N CYS A 39 11.85 5.81 1.42
CA CYS A 39 10.74 4.97 1.85
C CYS A 39 9.53 5.81 2.27
N GLN A 40 9.74 6.89 3.02
CA GLN A 40 8.66 7.77 3.47
C GLN A 40 8.05 8.57 2.31
N GLU A 41 8.86 9.08 1.39
CA GLU A 41 8.38 9.78 0.20
C GLU A 41 7.49 8.86 -0.65
N THR A 42 7.94 7.62 -0.86
CA THR A 42 7.26 6.66 -1.73
C THR A 42 6.01 6.07 -1.07
N HIS A 43 6.08 5.69 0.21
CA HIS A 43 4.99 5.02 0.91
C HIS A 43 4.01 5.99 1.61
N GLY A 44 4.40 7.24 1.85
CA GLY A 44 3.57 8.24 2.53
C GLY A 44 2.15 8.38 1.94
N PRO A 45 1.99 8.50 0.61
CA PRO A 45 0.66 8.60 0.00
C PRO A 45 -0.24 7.38 0.27
N ILE A 46 0.31 6.17 0.18
CA ILE A 46 -0.48 4.94 0.40
C ILE A 46 -0.77 4.72 1.88
N LEU A 47 0.18 5.01 2.78
CA LEU A 47 -0.03 4.90 4.23
C LEU A 47 -1.13 5.83 4.76
N ASN A 48 -1.41 6.93 4.04
CA ASN A 48 -2.48 7.88 4.37
C ASN A 48 -3.83 7.56 3.69
N ILE A 49 -3.94 6.46 2.93
CA ILE A 49 -5.10 6.22 2.07
C ILE A 49 -6.41 6.04 2.84
N LEU A 50 -6.38 5.38 4.00
CA LEU A 50 -7.57 5.16 4.83
C LEU A 50 -8.10 6.47 5.44
N GLU A 51 -7.22 7.35 5.88
CA GLU A 51 -7.60 8.67 6.39
C GLU A 51 -8.22 9.50 5.25
N GLN A 52 -7.61 9.48 4.06
CA GLN A 52 -8.16 10.18 2.90
C GLN A 52 -9.55 9.63 2.51
N ALA A 53 -9.73 8.31 2.53
CA ALA A 53 -11.02 7.68 2.26
C ALA A 53 -12.09 8.09 3.28
N THR A 54 -11.76 7.99 4.56
CA THR A 54 -12.67 8.33 5.67
C THR A 54 -13.09 9.79 5.63
N ASN A 55 -12.17 10.68 5.28
CA ASN A 55 -12.42 12.11 5.19
C ASN A 55 -12.99 12.55 3.82
N ASN A 56 -13.38 11.61 2.95
CA ASN A 56 -13.87 11.88 1.59
C ASN A 56 -12.93 12.78 0.76
N LYS A 57 -11.61 12.67 1.00
CA LYS A 57 -10.56 13.44 0.29
C LYS A 57 -10.10 12.76 -1.01
N LEU A 58 -10.52 11.51 -1.26
CA LEU A 58 -10.19 10.82 -2.49
C LEU A 58 -10.88 11.47 -3.70
N ALA A 59 -10.12 11.66 -4.77
CA ALA A 59 -10.67 12.15 -6.03
C ALA A 59 -11.69 11.15 -6.60
N LYS A 60 -12.77 11.67 -7.18
CA LYS A 60 -13.71 10.82 -7.92
C LYS A 60 -13.02 10.29 -9.17
N PRO A 61 -13.07 8.97 -9.43
CA PRO A 61 -12.48 8.43 -10.64
C PRO A 61 -13.20 8.97 -11.88
N PRO A 62 -12.46 9.32 -12.94
CA PRO A 62 -13.05 9.65 -14.24
C PRO A 62 -13.89 8.48 -14.79
N PRO A 63 -14.96 8.74 -15.56
CA PRO A 63 -15.82 7.68 -16.11
C PRO A 63 -15.06 6.62 -16.91
N GLU A 64 -13.99 7.00 -17.60
CA GLU A 64 -13.15 6.12 -18.40
C GLU A 64 -12.41 5.08 -17.54
N VAL A 65 -12.09 5.45 -16.29
CA VAL A 65 -11.36 4.60 -15.34
C VAL A 65 -12.31 3.70 -14.55
N CYS A 66 -13.57 4.12 -14.34
CA CYS A 66 -14.57 3.35 -13.61
C CYS A 66 -14.79 1.94 -14.18
N SER A 67 -14.92 1.80 -15.50
CA SER A 67 -15.10 0.48 -16.14
C SER A 67 -13.90 -0.45 -15.90
N TYR A 68 -12.69 0.10 -15.91
CA TYR A 68 -11.48 -0.66 -15.60
C TYR A 68 -11.43 -1.10 -14.14
N MET A 69 -11.78 -0.21 -13.21
CA MET A 69 -11.84 -0.53 -11.77
C MET A 69 -12.82 -1.67 -11.50
N LEU A 70 -14.03 -1.59 -12.07
CA LEU A 70 -15.05 -2.65 -11.93
C LEU A 70 -14.56 -3.99 -12.47
N LEU A 71 -13.91 -3.99 -13.65
CA LEU A 71 -13.33 -5.19 -14.25
C LEU A 71 -12.20 -5.79 -13.39
N ARG A 72 -11.39 -4.94 -12.74
CA ARG A 72 -10.34 -5.41 -11.82
C ARG A 72 -10.94 -6.07 -10.59
N ILE A 73 -11.97 -5.46 -10.00
CA ILE A 73 -12.67 -6.01 -8.82
C ILE A 73 -13.35 -7.34 -9.17
N SER A 74 -14.00 -7.43 -10.34
CA SER A 74 -14.71 -8.65 -10.75
C SER A 74 -13.78 -9.84 -11.05
N ARG A 75 -12.47 -9.63 -11.11
CA ARG A 75 -11.45 -10.66 -11.37
C ARG A 75 -10.74 -11.13 -10.11
N ILE A 76 -11.02 -10.53 -8.95
CA ILE A 76 -10.52 -10.99 -7.67
C ILE A 76 -11.30 -12.27 -7.32
N PRO A 77 -10.63 -13.42 -7.13
CA PRO A 77 -11.29 -14.70 -6.86
C PRO A 77 -11.98 -14.75 -5.49
#